data_AF-A0A4P8ECZ6-F1
#
_entry.id   AF-A0A4P8ECZ6-F1
#
_cell.length_a   1.000
_cell.length_b   1.000
_cell.length_c   1.000
_cell.angle_alpha   90.00
_cell.angle_beta   90.00
_cell.angle_gamma   90.00
#
_symmetry.space_group_name_H-M   'P 1'
#
loop_
_entity.id
_entity.type
_entity.pdbx_description
1 polymer ?
#
loop_
_entity_poly.entity_id
_entity_poly.type
_entity_poly.pdbx_seq_one_letter_code
_entity_poly.pdbx_strand_id
1 'polypeptide(L)'
;MAYTESAFPVWVVKNPILAACIILTTGTFGGAVTAFAVPGMNLFERFGALTTMLGVFVFGSLASELLVRAQGAFAMGNDLEPAGTFKFGLTRKALNWQTAVIAIGTLQWGFGSLIIAR
;
A
#
# COMPACT_ATOMS: atom_id res chain seq x y z
N MET A 1 0.03 -10.08 28.27
CA MET A 1 -0.19 -10.91 27.07
C MET A 1 1.02 -10.74 26.16
N ALA A 2 1.66 -11.82 25.72
CA ALA A 2 2.73 -11.72 24.74
C ALA A 2 2.11 -11.26 23.41
N TYR A 3 2.61 -10.16 22.86
CA TYR A 3 2.17 -9.65 21.58
C TYR A 3 2.74 -10.54 20.47
N THR A 4 1.87 -11.19 19.70
CA THR A 4 2.26 -12.03 18.56
C THR A 4 2.16 -11.19 17.28
N GLU A 5 3.27 -11.05 16.57
CA GLU A 5 3.28 -10.28 15.32
C GLU A 5 2.40 -10.95 14.26
N SER A 6 1.53 -10.18 13.61
CA SER A 6 0.73 -10.70 12.50
C SER A 6 1.61 -10.92 11.26
N ALA A 7 1.48 -12.09 10.61
CA ALA A 7 2.38 -12.50 9.52
C ALA A 7 2.31 -11.58 8.29
N PHE A 8 1.13 -11.01 8.01
CA PHE A 8 0.91 -10.19 6.83
C PHE A 8 1.58 -8.80 6.92
N PRO A 9 1.35 -7.96 7.94
CA PRO A 9 2.08 -6.70 8.12
C PRO A 9 3.60 -6.89 8.19
N VAL A 10 4.06 -7.96 8.84
CA VAL A 10 5.49 -8.35 8.86
C VAL A 10 6.04 -8.56 7.46
N TRP A 11 5.29 -9.26 6.59
CA TRP A 11 5.69 -9.47 5.20
C TRP A 11 5.72 -8.15 4.40
N VAL A 12 4.72 -7.28 4.60
CA VAL A 12 4.64 -5.96 3.93
C VAL A 12 5.81 -5.05 4.33
N VAL A 13 6.17 -5.00 5.63
CA VAL A 13 7.34 -4.23 6.12
C VAL A 13 8.65 -4.76 5.52
N LYS A 14 8.81 -6.08 5.43
CA LYS A 14 10.03 -6.72 4.90
C LYS A 14 10.15 -6.56 3.39
N ASN A 15 9.03 -6.59 2.68
CA ASN A 15 8.99 -6.59 1.22
C ASN A 15 8.10 -5.46 0.65
N PRO A 16 8.34 -4.18 1.00
CA PRO A 16 7.45 -3.08 0.62
C PRO A 16 7.45 -2.83 -0.88
N ILE A 17 8.60 -3.06 -1.53
CA ILE A 17 8.74 -2.96 -2.99
C ILE A 17 7.88 -4.02 -3.68
N LEU A 18 7.94 -5.27 -3.21
CA LEU A 18 7.19 -6.37 -3.80
C LEU A 18 5.68 -6.14 -3.63
N ALA A 19 5.24 -5.72 -2.45
CA ALA A 19 3.85 -5.35 -2.19
C ALA A 19 3.39 -4.21 -3.13
N ALA A 20 4.18 -3.15 -3.26
CA ALA A 20 3.90 -2.05 -4.17
C ALA A 20 3.83 -2.50 -5.64
N CYS A 21 4.80 -3.31 -6.09
CA CYS A 21 4.81 -3.85 -7.44
C CYS A 21 3.57 -4.69 -7.74
N ILE A 22 3.12 -5.54 -6.82
CA ILE A 22 1.89 -6.34 -6.99
C ILE A 22 0.66 -5.45 -7.12
N ILE A 23 0.52 -4.43 -6.26
CA ILE A 23 -0.61 -3.51 -6.30
C ILE A 23 -0.61 -2.70 -7.61
N LEU A 24 0.55 -2.15 -7.97
CA LEU A 24 0.72 -1.36 -9.18
C LEU A 24 0.44 -2.20 -10.42
N THR A 25 1.02 -3.38 -10.53
CA THR A 25 0.78 -4.27 -11.69
C THR A 25 -0.69 -4.68 -11.79
N THR A 26 -1.35 -5.00 -10.68
CA THR A 26 -2.79 -5.29 -10.69
C THR A 26 -3.61 -4.11 -11.22
N GLY A 27 -3.23 -2.90 -10.81
CA GLY A 27 -3.83 -1.64 -11.29
C GLY A 27 -3.60 -1.36 -12.76
N THR A 28 -2.34 -1.22 -13.17
CA THR A 28 -1.97 -0.88 -14.55
C THR A 28 -2.33 -1.98 -15.52
N PHE A 29 -1.99 -3.25 -15.26
CA PHE A 29 -2.33 -4.33 -16.19
C PHE A 29 -3.82 -4.61 -16.21
N GLY A 30 -4.49 -4.61 -15.06
CA GLY A 30 -5.94 -4.77 -14.99
C GLY A 30 -6.66 -3.66 -15.77
N GLY A 31 -6.27 -2.41 -15.55
CA GLY A 31 -6.80 -1.26 -16.27
C GLY A 31 -6.48 -1.27 -17.77
N ALA A 32 -5.25 -1.58 -18.16
CA ALA A 32 -4.82 -1.59 -19.56
C ALA A 32 -5.49 -2.71 -20.35
N VAL A 33 -5.43 -3.96 -19.87
CA VAL A 33 -6.03 -5.12 -20.55
C VAL A 33 -7.52 -4.92 -20.76
N THR A 34 -8.23 -4.41 -19.74
CA THR A 34 -9.67 -4.20 -19.83
C THR A 34 -10.06 -2.99 -20.67
N ALA A 35 -9.24 -1.94 -20.71
CA ALA A 35 -9.45 -0.81 -21.61
C ALA A 35 -9.36 -1.20 -23.08
N PHE A 36 -8.47 -2.13 -23.45
CA PHE A 36 -8.39 -2.65 -24.82
C PHE A 36 -9.50 -3.64 -25.15
N ALA A 37 -9.99 -4.39 -24.16
CA ALA A 37 -11.03 -5.40 -24.36
C ALA A 37 -12.45 -4.81 -24.42
N VAL A 38 -12.73 -3.72 -23.70
CA VAL A 38 -14.06 -3.06 -23.65
C VAL A 38 -13.91 -1.56 -23.91
N PRO A 39 -13.83 -1.14 -25.17
CA PRO A 39 -13.72 0.27 -25.54
C PRO A 39 -14.93 1.07 -25.05
N GLY A 40 -14.71 2.28 -24.52
CA GLY A 40 -15.77 3.22 -24.12
C GLY A 40 -16.21 3.15 -22.65
N MET A 41 -15.64 2.24 -21.85
CA MET A 41 -15.79 2.28 -20.40
C MET A 41 -14.53 2.87 -19.74
N ASN A 42 -14.70 3.77 -18.78
CA ASN A 42 -13.63 4.34 -17.95
C ASN A 42 -13.02 3.31 -16.97
N LEU A 43 -12.78 2.07 -17.42
CA LEU A 43 -12.29 0.96 -16.61
C LEU A 43 -10.92 1.25 -16.03
N PHE A 44 -10.04 1.93 -16.78
CA PHE A 44 -8.72 2.31 -16.27
C PHE A 44 -8.79 3.27 -15.08
N GLU A 45 -9.73 4.22 -15.07
CA GLU A 45 -9.96 5.10 -13.92
C GLU A 45 -10.46 4.31 -12.69
N ARG A 46 -11.33 3.33 -12.91
CA ARG A 46 -11.84 2.43 -11.86
C ARG A 46 -10.74 1.55 -11.29
N PHE A 47 -9.82 1.07 -12.14
CA PHE A 47 -8.65 0.33 -11.70
C PHE A 47 -7.68 1.23 -10.93
N GLY A 48 -7.51 2.51 -11.31
CA GLY A 48 -6.74 3.48 -10.52
C GLY A 48 -7.30 3.70 -9.11
N ALA A 49 -8.63 3.78 -8.98
CA ALA A 49 -9.30 3.83 -7.68
C ALA A 49 -9.05 2.55 -6.87
N LEU A 50 -9.09 1.38 -7.52
CA LEU A 50 -8.79 0.09 -6.89
C LEU A 50 -7.32 -0.02 -6.43
N THR A 51 -6.37 0.46 -7.22
CA THR A 51 -4.95 0.53 -6.86
C THR A 51 -4.74 1.40 -5.63
N THR A 52 -5.42 2.55 -5.58
CA THR A 52 -5.36 3.46 -4.43
C THR A 52 -5.95 2.81 -3.18
N MET A 53 -7.11 2.17 -3.30
CA MET A 53 -7.75 1.43 -2.21
C MET A 53 -6.86 0.30 -1.68
N LEU A 54 -6.27 -0.51 -2.57
CA LEU A 54 -5.34 -1.58 -2.20
C LEU A 54 -4.09 -1.03 -1.52
N GLY A 55 -3.53 0.08 -2.00
CA GLY A 55 -2.42 0.78 -1.37
C GLY A 55 -2.74 1.21 0.07
N VAL A 56 -3.91 1.82 0.28
CA VAL A 56 -4.37 2.22 1.61
C VAL A 56 -4.61 1.00 2.51
N PHE A 57 -5.20 -0.07 2.00
CA PHE A 57 -5.51 -1.26 2.80
C PHE A 57 -4.25 -2.04 3.21
N VAL A 58 -3.39 -2.37 2.23
CA VAL A 58 -2.19 -3.20 2.44
C VAL A 58 -1.22 -2.48 3.37
N PHE A 59 -0.90 -1.21 3.10
CA PHE A 59 0.01 -0.44 3.95
C PHE A 59 -0.69 0.15 5.20
N GLY A 60 -2.01 0.32 5.19
CA GLY A 60 -2.78 0.70 6.38
C GLY A 60 -2.77 -0.38 7.47
N SER A 61 -2.73 -1.66 7.08
CA SER A 61 -2.55 -2.76 8.04
C SER A 61 -1.24 -2.64 8.83
N LEU A 62 -0.18 -2.13 8.19
CA LEU A 62 1.13 -1.88 8.78
C LEU A 62 1.09 -0.70 9.76
N ALA A 63 0.37 0.37 9.42
CA ALA A 63 0.15 1.50 10.32
C ALA A 63 -0.66 1.10 11.57
N SER A 64 -1.68 0.24 11.41
CA SER A 64 -2.45 -0.31 12.53
C SER A 64 -1.57 -1.12 13.49
N GLU A 65 -0.73 -2.02 12.94
CA GLU A 65 0.20 -2.84 13.72
C GLU A 65 1.22 -1.97 14.49
N LEU A 66 1.73 -0.90 13.87
CA LEU A 66 2.61 0.08 14.50
C LEU A 66 1.91 0.86 15.63
N LEU A 67 0.64 1.23 15.44
CA LEU A 67 -0.13 1.93 16.46
C LEU A 67 -0.32 1.06 17.71
N VAL A 68 -0.67 -0.22 17.54
CA VAL A 68 -0.83 -1.16 18.65
C VAL A 68 0.48 -1.33 19.42
N ARG A 69 1.62 -1.40 18.70
CA ARG A 69 2.94 -1.45 19.34
C ARG A 69 3.29 -0.17 20.08
N ALA A 70 3.03 0.98 19.49
CA ALA A 70 3.29 2.27 20.13
C ALA A 70 2.51 2.35 21.45
N GLN A 71 1.22 2.00 21.45
CA GLN A 71 0.39 1.94 22.66
C GLN A 71 0.97 0.96 23.71
N GLY A 72 1.45 -0.20 23.28
CA GLY A 72 2.13 -1.16 24.16
C GLY A 72 3.45 -0.64 24.76
N ALA A 73 4.25 0.06 23.96
CA ALA A 73 5.52 0.65 24.41
C ALA A 73 5.31 1.81 25.40
N PHE A 74 4.33 2.68 25.14
CA PHE A 74 3.93 3.74 26.08
C PHE A 74 3.52 3.17 27.44
N ALA A 75 2.82 2.02 27.46
CA ALA A 75 2.44 1.35 28.71
C ALA A 75 3.64 0.76 29.47
N MET A 76 4.75 0.46 28.79
CA MET A 76 5.95 -0.16 29.37
C MET A 76 7.07 0.84 29.70
N GLY A 77 6.91 2.14 29.39
CA GLY A 77 7.87 3.20 29.72
C GLY A 77 9.25 3.04 29.07
N ASN A 78 9.34 2.25 28.01
CA ASN A 78 10.60 1.93 27.35
C ASN A 78 10.65 2.63 25.99
N ASP A 79 11.28 3.82 25.97
CA ASP A 79 11.42 4.70 24.80
C ASP A 79 12.48 4.24 23.78
N LEU A 80 12.96 3.00 23.91
CA LEU A 80 13.97 2.44 23.01
C LEU A 80 13.37 2.11 21.65
N GLU A 81 14.18 2.27 20.59
CA GLU A 81 13.78 1.94 19.21
C GLU A 81 13.13 0.54 19.17
N PRO A 82 11.95 0.38 18.52
CA PRO A 82 11.23 -0.88 18.53
C PRO A 82 12.13 -2.01 18.01
N ALA A 83 12.47 -2.94 18.89
CA ALA A 83 13.24 -4.12 18.54
C ALA A 83 12.43 -5.00 17.55
N GLY A 84 13.12 -5.65 16.61
CA GLY A 84 12.51 -6.61 15.68
C GLY A 84 12.24 -6.04 14.28
N THR A 85 11.14 -6.48 13.66
CA THR A 85 10.84 -6.25 12.24
C THR A 85 10.48 -4.79 11.90
N PHE A 86 10.00 -4.01 12.88
CA PHE A 86 9.38 -2.69 12.68
C PHE A 86 10.33 -1.50 12.94
N LYS A 87 11.63 -1.67 12.71
CA LYS A 87 12.63 -0.60 12.84
C LYS A 87 12.25 0.64 12.02
N PHE A 88 12.62 1.83 12.48
CA PHE A 88 12.27 3.09 11.81
C PHE A 88 12.64 3.11 10.33
N GLY A 89 13.81 2.57 9.97
CA GLY A 89 14.26 2.52 8.58
C GLY A 89 13.36 1.69 7.65
N LEU A 90 12.90 0.52 8.10
CA LEU A 90 12.02 -0.35 7.32
C LEU A 90 10.61 0.22 7.22
N THR A 91 10.10 0.74 8.33
CA THR A 91 8.80 1.41 8.40
C THR A 91 8.75 2.63 7.49
N ARG A 92 9.78 3.48 7.52
CA ARG A 92 9.89 4.65 6.62
C ARG A 92 9.96 4.24 5.16
N LYS A 93 10.70 3.18 4.84
CA LYS A 93 10.75 2.63 3.49
C LYS A 93 9.36 2.17 3.03
N ALA A 94 8.62 1.44 3.87
CA ALA A 94 7.27 0.99 3.54
C ALA A 94 6.30 2.16 3.31
N LEU A 95 6.35 3.20 4.16
CA LEU A 95 5.52 4.40 3.99
C LEU A 95 5.84 5.17 2.71
N ASN A 96 7.11 5.29 2.33
CA ASN A 96 7.49 5.93 1.06
C ASN A 96 6.90 5.16 -0.15
N TRP A 97 6.90 3.83 -0.10
CA TRP A 97 6.30 3.01 -1.15
C TRP A 97 4.77 3.10 -1.16
N GLN A 98 4.12 3.21 0.00
CA GLN A 98 2.70 3.51 0.08
C GLN A 98 2.37 4.83 -0.62
N THR A 99 3.13 5.90 -0.37
CA THR A 99 2.93 7.19 -1.02
C THR A 99 3.08 7.08 -2.53
N ALA A 100 4.08 6.34 -3.02
CA ALA A 100 4.24 6.09 -4.46
C ALA A 100 3.04 5.36 -5.07
N VAL A 101 2.53 4.30 -4.41
CA VAL A 101 1.35 3.55 -4.86
C VAL A 101 0.12 4.45 -4.93
N ILE A 102 -0.12 5.24 -3.88
CA ILE A 102 -1.26 6.16 -3.81
C ILE A 102 -1.14 7.25 -4.88
N ALA A 103 0.04 7.83 -5.08
CA ALA A 103 0.27 8.84 -6.11
C ALA A 103 -0.01 8.28 -7.51
N ILE A 104 0.52 7.11 -7.84
CA ILE A 104 0.30 6.46 -9.14
C ILE A 104 -1.17 6.07 -9.32
N GLY A 105 -1.80 5.46 -8.32
CA GLY A 105 -3.21 5.08 -8.37
C GLY A 105 -4.13 6.30 -8.53
N THR A 106 -3.83 7.40 -7.84
CA THR A 106 -4.59 8.65 -7.96
C THR A 106 -4.41 9.28 -9.34
N LEU A 107 -3.20 9.25 -9.90
CA LEU A 107 -2.97 9.71 -11.28
C LEU A 107 -3.74 8.87 -12.29
N GLN A 108 -3.76 7.54 -12.12
CA GLN A 108 -4.56 6.64 -12.97
C GLN A 108 -6.06 6.91 -12.84
N TRP A 109 -6.53 7.23 -11.64
CA TRP A 109 -7.93 7.54 -11.39
C TRP A 109 -8.33 8.89 -11.97
N GLY A 110 -7.55 9.95 -11.75
CA GLY A 110 -7.88 11.31 -12.17
C GLY A 110 -7.55 11.66 -13.62
N PHE A 111 -6.58 10.95 -14.23
CA PHE A 111 -6.13 11.20 -15.60
C PHE A 111 -6.24 9.97 -16.51
N GLY A 112 -6.92 8.91 -16.06
CA GLY A 112 -7.08 7.68 -16.84
C GLY A 112 -7.74 7.88 -18.19
N SER A 113 -8.72 8.78 -18.26
CA SER A 113 -9.37 9.20 -19.51
C SER A 113 -8.43 9.89 -20.50
N LEU A 114 -7.36 10.58 -20.07
CA LEU A 114 -6.38 11.19 -20.99
C LEU A 114 -5.55 10.15 -21.74
N ILE A 115 -5.31 8.99 -21.13
CA ILE A 115 -4.55 7.89 -21.75
C ILE A 115 -5.43 7.13 -22.73
N ILE A 116 -6.73 7.03 -22.44
CA ILE A 116 -7.70 6.30 -23.25
C ILE A 116 -8.40 7.19 -24.29
N ALA A 117 -8.25 8.52 -24.21
CA ALA A 117 -8.87 9.50 -25.09
C ALA A 117 -8.82 9.05 -26.56
N ARG A 118 -9.95 8.48 -26.97
CA ARG A 118 -10.37 8.04 -28.30
C ARG A 118 -11.81 8.49 -28.44
#